data_AF-A0A838EX66-F1
#
_entry.id   AF-A0A838EX66-F1
#
_cell.length_a   1.000
_cell.length_b   1.000
_cell.length_c   1.000
_cell.angle_alpha   90.00
_cell.angle_beta   90.00
_cell.angle_gamma   90.00
#
_symmetry.space_group_name_H-M   'P 1'
#
loop_
_entity.id
_entity.type
_entity.pdbx_description
1 polymer ?
#
loop_
_entity_poly.entity_id
_entity_poly.type
_entity_poly.pdbx_seq_one_letter_code
_entity_poly.pdbx_strand_id
1 'polypeptide(L)'
;PGHVLYPNPVGEAEGKKAKAQGRELVIALTHLGLSQDQSLAANSSSIDVIVGGHTHSKLTKASFVKNKLGKNIPIVQAWAHGLAVGTLLLDVKEGGAGVEVVEYKLHEVGAPLAADEEMTDFVAKSADKRNQNFAINWGEIIGETKTPMTGYVAGLPVSRSSCWGYHVATAARRAVNASLGIHISNFEGVYKAPGPITYADLADNFPHVRKYGDQGWEIATVFMSGYKLKPFLMWISRRGYGVTFSGMGYKQLDDKATYRIAFPAELALAIKTSFPAYRKYLQGLKYTGKFYWPVMVEYLKEHSPINCK
;
A
#
# COMPACT_ATOMS: atom_id res chain seq x y z
N PRO A 1 -10.14 -2.38 -21.15
CA PRO A 1 -9.79 -1.54 -19.98
C PRO A 1 -10.87 -0.47 -19.76
N GLY A 2 -11.55 -0.49 -18.60
CA GLY A 2 -12.57 0.50 -18.28
C GLY A 2 -11.99 1.91 -18.17
N HIS A 3 -12.75 2.92 -18.57
CA HIS A 3 -12.40 4.31 -18.34
C HIS A 3 -12.46 4.59 -16.83
N VAL A 4 -11.32 4.89 -16.22
CA VAL A 4 -11.28 5.41 -14.84
C VAL A 4 -11.59 6.88 -14.91
N LEU A 5 -12.79 7.25 -14.48
CA LEU A 5 -13.25 8.64 -14.41
C LEU A 5 -12.75 9.29 -13.11
N TYR A 6 -12.64 10.63 -13.12
CA TYR A 6 -12.27 11.37 -11.93
C TYR A 6 -13.34 11.22 -10.83
N PRO A 7 -12.94 11.13 -9.54
CA PRO A 7 -13.87 10.84 -8.45
C PRO A 7 -14.91 11.95 -8.25
N ASN A 8 -14.50 13.22 -8.35
CA ASN A 8 -15.40 14.35 -8.11
C ASN A 8 -16.62 14.40 -9.06
N PRO A 9 -16.46 14.34 -10.39
CA PRO A 9 -17.62 14.34 -11.29
C PRO A 9 -18.47 13.08 -11.15
N VAL A 10 -17.87 11.90 -10.89
CA VAL A 10 -18.62 10.65 -10.69
C VAL A 10 -19.43 10.69 -9.40
N GLY A 11 -18.80 11.06 -8.28
CA GLY A 11 -19.47 11.12 -6.98
C GLY A 11 -20.62 12.14 -6.97
N GLU A 12 -20.45 13.27 -7.65
CA GLU A 12 -21.53 14.23 -7.82
C GLU A 12 -22.67 13.71 -8.70
N ALA A 13 -22.37 13.02 -9.80
CA ALA A 13 -23.38 12.46 -10.69
C ALA A 13 -24.20 11.35 -10.02
N GLU A 14 -23.53 10.40 -9.37
CA GLU A 14 -24.19 9.30 -8.64
C GLU A 14 -24.94 9.82 -7.41
N GLY A 15 -24.39 10.81 -6.70
CA GLY A 15 -25.09 11.46 -5.59
C GLY A 15 -26.38 12.16 -6.04
N LYS A 16 -26.32 12.94 -7.13
CA LYS A 16 -27.51 13.58 -7.73
C LYS A 16 -28.54 12.55 -8.18
N LYS A 17 -28.10 11.46 -8.79
CA LYS A 17 -28.98 10.36 -9.19
C LYS A 17 -29.67 9.73 -7.99
N ALA A 18 -28.95 9.48 -6.90
CA ALA A 18 -29.55 8.97 -5.65
C ALA A 18 -30.58 9.96 -5.09
N LYS A 19 -30.27 11.26 -5.01
CA LYS A 19 -31.24 12.28 -4.57
C LYS A 19 -32.47 12.34 -5.46
N ALA A 20 -32.31 12.26 -6.79
CA ALA A 20 -33.43 12.24 -7.74
C ALA A 20 -34.33 10.99 -7.59
N GLN A 21 -33.80 9.90 -7.03
CA GLN A 21 -34.56 8.70 -6.66
C GLN A 21 -35.22 8.80 -5.27
N GLY A 22 -35.22 9.98 -4.65
CA GLY A 22 -35.86 10.22 -3.35
C GLY A 22 -35.03 9.71 -2.16
N ARG A 23 -33.70 9.53 -2.30
CA ARG A 23 -32.85 9.15 -1.15
C ARG A 23 -32.58 10.35 -0.26
N GLU A 24 -32.97 10.25 1.00
CA GLU A 24 -32.80 11.32 1.98
C GLU A 24 -31.33 11.46 2.45
N LEU A 25 -30.60 10.34 2.49
CA LEU A 25 -29.19 10.26 2.88
C LEU A 25 -28.35 9.62 1.77
N VAL A 26 -27.22 10.25 1.43
CA VAL A 26 -26.24 9.75 0.47
C VAL A 26 -24.87 9.65 1.15
N ILE A 27 -24.42 8.42 1.37
CA ILE A 27 -23.09 8.12 1.91
C ILE A 27 -22.16 7.73 0.75
N ALA A 28 -21.07 8.46 0.58
CA ALA A 28 -19.98 8.05 -0.31
C ALA A 28 -19.04 7.10 0.44
N LEU A 29 -19.02 5.83 0.02
CA LEU A 29 -18.02 4.86 0.45
C LEU A 29 -16.83 4.91 -0.51
N THR A 30 -15.67 5.38 -0.03
CA THR A 30 -14.54 5.73 -0.89
C THR A 30 -13.26 5.00 -0.52
N HIS A 31 -12.34 4.93 -1.47
CA HIS A 31 -10.97 4.49 -1.27
C HIS A 31 -10.02 5.47 -1.96
N LEU A 32 -10.19 6.78 -1.69
CA LEU A 32 -9.47 7.85 -2.38
C LEU A 32 -8.30 8.43 -1.56
N GLY A 33 -8.37 8.31 -0.24
CA GLY A 33 -7.47 8.96 0.70
C GLY A 33 -8.06 10.25 1.23
N LEU A 34 -7.69 10.60 2.47
CA LEU A 34 -8.32 11.70 3.20
C LEU A 34 -8.37 13.03 2.43
N SER A 35 -7.29 13.41 1.76
CA SER A 35 -7.23 14.67 1.00
C SER A 35 -8.17 14.68 -0.21
N GLN A 36 -8.29 13.55 -0.89
CA GLN A 36 -9.18 13.37 -2.03
C GLN A 36 -10.64 13.24 -1.58
N ASP A 37 -10.91 12.64 -0.42
CA ASP A 37 -12.22 12.64 0.21
C ASP A 37 -12.66 14.07 0.58
N GLN A 38 -11.76 14.87 1.14
CA GLN A 38 -12.00 16.29 1.40
C GLN A 38 -12.28 17.06 0.10
N SER A 39 -11.55 16.76 -0.98
CA SER A 39 -11.81 17.34 -2.31
C SER A 39 -13.19 16.94 -2.84
N LEU A 40 -13.58 15.67 -2.71
CA LEU A 40 -14.89 15.18 -3.13
C LEU A 40 -16.01 15.86 -2.35
N ALA A 41 -15.89 15.95 -1.02
CA ALA A 41 -16.84 16.66 -0.17
C ALA A 41 -16.99 18.12 -0.59
N ALA A 42 -15.88 18.85 -0.77
CA ALA A 42 -15.91 20.26 -1.18
C ALA A 42 -16.56 20.49 -2.56
N ASN A 43 -16.44 19.52 -3.47
CA ASN A 43 -16.90 19.62 -4.85
C ASN A 43 -18.30 19.01 -5.09
N SER A 44 -18.91 18.40 -4.09
CA SER A 44 -20.24 17.81 -4.18
C SER A 44 -21.33 18.81 -3.78
N SER A 45 -22.53 18.62 -4.28
CA SER A 45 -23.78 19.22 -3.77
C SER A 45 -24.78 18.18 -3.26
N SER A 46 -24.43 16.90 -3.34
CA SER A 46 -25.37 15.77 -3.21
C SER A 46 -24.94 14.68 -2.23
N ILE A 47 -23.67 14.68 -1.81
CA ILE A 47 -23.14 13.76 -0.80
C ILE A 47 -23.33 14.37 0.58
N ASP A 48 -23.84 13.57 1.52
CA ASP A 48 -24.10 13.98 2.90
C ASP A 48 -23.00 13.50 3.87
N VAL A 49 -22.37 12.36 3.61
CA VAL A 49 -21.34 11.74 4.47
C VAL A 49 -20.30 11.02 3.61
N ILE A 50 -19.03 11.01 4.03
CA ILE A 50 -17.99 10.17 3.42
C ILE A 50 -17.41 9.19 4.43
N VAL A 51 -17.40 7.91 4.08
CA VAL A 51 -16.66 6.86 4.79
C VAL A 51 -15.50 6.43 3.89
N GLY A 52 -14.29 6.84 4.27
CA GLY A 52 -13.11 6.74 3.41
C GLY A 52 -12.09 5.67 3.78
N GLY A 53 -11.08 5.51 2.92
CA GLY A 53 -10.00 4.53 3.05
C GLY A 53 -8.68 5.02 2.42
N HIS A 54 -7.82 4.09 2.00
CA HIS A 54 -6.55 4.34 1.29
C HIS A 54 -5.37 4.91 2.10
N THR A 55 -5.54 6.02 2.81
CA THR A 55 -4.43 6.72 3.49
C THR A 55 -4.09 6.16 4.87
N HIS A 56 -4.81 5.13 5.32
CA HIS A 56 -4.65 4.53 6.66
C HIS A 56 -4.78 5.59 7.78
N SER A 57 -5.60 6.62 7.58
CA SER A 57 -5.73 7.72 8.52
C SER A 57 -6.49 7.27 9.77
N LYS A 58 -5.89 7.44 10.94
CA LYS A 58 -6.53 7.23 12.24
C LYS A 58 -7.31 8.47 12.64
N LEU A 59 -8.57 8.55 12.22
CA LEU A 59 -9.47 9.65 12.62
C LEU A 59 -10.17 9.26 13.93
N THR A 60 -9.85 9.96 15.02
CA THR A 60 -10.53 9.80 16.32
C THR A 60 -11.77 10.70 16.45
N LYS A 61 -11.94 11.65 15.52
CA LYS A 61 -13.12 12.51 15.34
C LYS A 61 -13.41 12.64 13.85
N ALA A 62 -14.66 12.90 13.47
CA ALA A 62 -15.00 13.19 12.08
C ALA A 62 -14.28 14.46 11.61
N SER A 63 -13.76 14.43 10.38
CA SER A 63 -13.26 15.62 9.69
C SER A 63 -14.42 16.28 8.94
N PHE A 64 -14.56 17.60 9.01
CA PHE A 64 -15.66 18.30 8.36
C PHE A 64 -15.16 19.21 7.24
N VAL A 65 -15.84 19.17 6.09
CA VAL A 65 -15.56 20.04 4.93
C VAL A 65 -16.86 20.67 4.44
N LYS A 66 -16.83 21.97 4.14
CA LYS A 66 -17.98 22.65 3.50
C LYS A 66 -18.09 22.23 2.04
N ASN A 67 -19.27 21.77 1.64
CA ASN A 67 -19.58 21.44 0.24
C ASN A 67 -19.99 22.69 -0.58
N LYS A 68 -20.38 22.50 -1.84
CA LYS A 68 -20.82 23.59 -2.73
C LYS A 68 -22.03 24.38 -2.23
N LEU A 69 -22.83 23.78 -1.36
CA LEU A 69 -24.02 24.40 -0.75
C LEU A 69 -23.71 25.00 0.63
N GLY A 70 -22.44 25.01 1.05
CA GLY A 70 -22.02 25.49 2.36
C GLY A 70 -22.34 24.55 3.52
N LYS A 71 -22.88 23.35 3.27
CA LYS A 71 -23.17 22.34 4.30
C LYS A 71 -21.87 21.66 4.76
N ASN A 72 -21.74 21.39 6.05
CA ASN A 72 -20.61 20.63 6.61
C ASN A 72 -20.79 19.14 6.35
N ILE A 73 -19.88 18.53 5.60
CA ILE A 73 -19.88 17.10 5.28
C ILE A 73 -18.89 16.38 6.18
N PRO A 74 -19.33 15.44 7.05
CA PRO A 74 -18.44 14.61 7.84
C PRO A 74 -17.72 13.57 6.98
N ILE A 75 -16.45 13.38 7.28
CA ILE A 75 -15.55 12.39 6.68
C ILE A 75 -14.95 11.56 7.82
N VAL A 76 -15.09 10.24 7.75
CA VAL A 76 -14.55 9.30 8.73
C VAL A 76 -13.68 8.24 8.07
N GLN A 77 -12.68 7.74 8.81
CA GLN A 77 -11.80 6.64 8.41
C GLN A 77 -11.41 5.84 9.65
N ALA A 78 -11.41 4.51 9.52
CA ALA A 78 -11.18 3.59 10.62
C ALA A 78 -9.77 2.98 10.61
N TRP A 79 -8.75 3.82 10.37
CA TRP A 79 -7.35 3.40 10.40
C TRP A 79 -7.02 2.30 9.36
N ALA A 80 -6.34 1.21 9.76
CA ALA A 80 -5.90 0.16 8.85
C ALA A 80 -5.86 -1.22 9.53
N HIS A 81 -5.80 -2.28 8.72
CA HIS A 81 -5.54 -3.67 9.14
C HIS A 81 -6.50 -4.23 10.21
N GLY A 82 -7.71 -3.68 10.33
CA GLY A 82 -8.63 -4.06 11.38
C GLY A 82 -8.19 -3.62 12.78
N LEU A 83 -7.21 -2.71 12.91
CA LEU A 83 -6.75 -2.16 14.19
C LEU A 83 -7.84 -1.34 14.90
N ALA A 84 -8.89 -0.94 14.19
CA ALA A 84 -10.04 -0.28 14.77
C ALA A 84 -11.32 -0.51 13.96
N VAL A 85 -12.47 -0.36 14.64
CA VAL A 85 -13.81 -0.30 14.05
C VAL A 85 -14.39 1.08 14.34
N GLY A 86 -14.84 1.79 13.31
CA GLY A 86 -15.50 3.10 13.47
C GLY A 86 -17.02 2.97 13.59
N THR A 87 -17.62 3.62 14.58
CA THR A 87 -19.09 3.78 14.68
C THR A 87 -19.46 5.24 14.49
N LEU A 88 -20.32 5.52 13.51
CA LEU A 88 -20.84 6.86 13.21
C LEU A 88 -22.36 6.87 13.43
N LEU A 89 -22.81 7.60 14.43
CA LEU A 89 -24.22 7.83 14.72
C LEU A 89 -24.66 9.16 14.10
N LEU A 90 -25.68 9.10 13.24
CA LEU A 90 -26.19 10.23 12.49
C LEU A 90 -27.64 10.51 12.87
N ASP A 91 -27.98 11.78 13.02
CA ASP A 91 -29.36 12.26 13.00
C ASP A 91 -29.66 12.79 11.59
N VAL A 92 -30.57 12.10 10.90
CA VAL A 92 -30.99 12.43 9.54
C VAL A 92 -32.27 13.25 9.65
N LYS A 93 -32.17 14.54 9.28
CA LYS A 93 -33.31 15.45 9.35
C LYS A 93 -34.35 15.07 8.29
N GLU A 94 -35.62 15.23 8.64
CA GLU A 94 -36.77 14.88 7.82
C GLU A 94 -36.68 15.45 6.39
N GLY A 95 -37.09 14.65 5.40
CA GLY A 95 -37.06 15.04 3.99
C GLY A 95 -35.64 15.20 3.41
N GLY A 96 -34.61 14.71 4.12
CA GLY A 96 -33.21 14.84 3.68
C GLY A 96 -32.66 16.27 3.76
N ALA A 97 -33.22 17.12 4.64
CA ALA A 97 -32.78 18.51 4.80
C ALA A 97 -31.31 18.64 5.22
N GLY A 98 -30.77 17.62 5.88
CA GLY A 98 -29.36 17.50 6.24
C GLY A 98 -29.10 16.34 7.19
N VAL A 99 -27.83 16.19 7.56
CA VAL A 99 -27.37 15.21 8.54
C VAL A 99 -26.55 15.89 9.61
N GLU A 100 -26.70 15.43 10.85
CA GLU A 100 -25.92 15.85 12.00
C GLU A 100 -25.18 14.63 12.57
N VAL A 101 -23.90 14.81 12.91
CA VAL A 101 -23.13 13.76 13.59
C VAL A 101 -23.45 13.84 15.07
N VAL A 102 -24.23 12.88 15.57
CA VAL A 102 -24.52 12.75 17.00
C VAL A 102 -23.27 12.26 17.73
N GLU A 103 -22.62 11.23 17.17
CA GLU A 103 -21.40 10.68 17.75
C GLU A 103 -20.54 10.00 16.68
N TYR A 104 -19.23 10.11 16.82
CA TYR A 104 -18.29 9.22 16.15
C TYR A 104 -17.29 8.68 17.16
N LYS A 105 -17.13 7.36 17.20
CA LYS A 105 -16.17 6.65 18.04
C LYS A 105 -15.34 5.70 17.19
N LEU A 106 -14.04 5.67 17.49
CA LEU A 106 -13.11 4.72 16.92
C LEU A 106 -12.76 3.69 18.02
N HIS A 107 -13.22 2.46 17.84
CA HIS A 107 -13.01 1.36 18.78
C HIS A 107 -11.75 0.60 18.37
N GLU A 108 -10.65 0.77 19.11
CA GLU A 108 -9.41 0.07 18.81
C GLU A 108 -9.51 -1.42 19.16
N VAL A 109 -9.16 -2.27 18.20
CA VAL A 109 -9.13 -3.72 18.35
C VAL A 109 -7.77 -4.09 18.95
N GLY A 110 -7.69 -4.13 20.28
CA GLY A 110 -6.45 -4.40 21.00
C GLY A 110 -6.60 -4.66 22.51
N ALA A 111 -7.74 -4.29 23.10
CA ALA A 111 -8.14 -4.80 24.42
C ALA A 111 -8.55 -6.28 24.31
N PRO A 112 -8.48 -7.09 25.39
CA PRO A 112 -8.92 -8.48 25.37
C PRO A 112 -10.44 -8.55 25.16
N LEU A 113 -10.86 -8.53 23.89
CA LEU A 113 -12.18 -8.93 23.46
C LEU A 113 -12.15 -10.45 23.30
N ALA A 114 -13.17 -11.13 23.81
CA ALA A 114 -13.32 -12.55 23.54
C ALA A 114 -13.45 -12.74 22.03
N ALA A 115 -12.64 -13.64 21.46
CA ALA A 115 -12.77 -14.02 20.07
C ALA A 115 -14.11 -14.73 19.88
N ASP A 116 -14.82 -14.37 18.83
CA ASP A 116 -16.04 -15.06 18.43
C ASP A 116 -15.70 -16.46 17.89
N GLU A 117 -16.43 -17.49 18.35
CA GLU A 117 -16.13 -18.88 18.01
C GLU A 117 -16.35 -19.18 16.52
N GLU A 118 -17.43 -18.64 15.93
CA GLU A 118 -17.74 -18.83 14.51
C GLU A 118 -16.67 -18.16 13.64
N MET A 119 -16.25 -16.94 14.00
CA MET A 119 -15.18 -16.24 13.29
C MET A 119 -13.83 -16.95 13.44
N THR A 120 -13.55 -17.50 14.63
CA THR A 120 -12.32 -18.27 14.88
C THR A 120 -12.26 -19.50 13.98
N ASP A 121 -13.35 -20.26 13.89
CA ASP A 121 -13.47 -21.41 13.00
C ASP A 121 -13.37 -21.01 11.52
N PHE A 122 -14.00 -19.90 11.12
CA PHE A 122 -13.89 -19.38 9.76
C PHE A 122 -12.45 -18.98 9.39
N VAL A 123 -11.72 -18.33 10.30
CA VAL A 123 -10.31 -17.97 10.11
C VAL A 123 -9.44 -19.21 9.99
N ALA A 124 -9.65 -20.23 10.84
CA ALA A 124 -8.92 -21.49 10.77
C ALA A 124 -9.13 -22.18 9.42
N LYS A 125 -10.38 -22.33 8.97
CA LYS A 125 -10.72 -22.90 7.65
C LYS A 125 -10.13 -22.10 6.50
N SER A 126 -10.08 -20.78 6.62
CA SER A 126 -9.47 -19.90 5.61
C SER A 126 -7.94 -20.05 5.58
N ALA A 127 -7.31 -20.21 6.74
CA ALA A 127 -5.88 -20.51 6.84
C ALA A 127 -5.56 -21.87 6.20
N ASP A 128 -6.38 -22.90 6.42
CA ASP A 128 -6.20 -24.21 5.79
C ASP A 128 -6.25 -24.15 4.26
N LYS A 129 -7.23 -23.43 3.69
CA LYS A 129 -7.31 -23.20 2.24
C LYS A 129 -6.07 -22.49 1.70
N ARG A 130 -5.60 -21.45 2.40
CA ARG A 130 -4.34 -20.77 2.06
C ARG A 130 -3.17 -21.75 2.10
N ASN A 131 -3.04 -22.54 3.15
CA ASN A 131 -1.96 -23.50 3.33
C ASN A 131 -1.94 -24.53 2.20
N GLN A 132 -3.11 -25.06 1.80
CA GLN A 132 -3.26 -25.97 0.68
C GLN A 132 -2.87 -25.34 -0.67
N ASN A 133 -3.31 -24.10 -0.92
CA ASN A 133 -3.05 -23.42 -2.19
C ASN A 133 -1.55 -23.09 -2.40
N PHE A 134 -0.87 -22.71 -1.32
CA PHE A 134 0.53 -22.29 -1.39
C PHE A 134 1.53 -23.43 -1.13
N ALA A 135 1.10 -24.52 -0.49
CA ALA A 135 1.96 -25.63 -0.05
C ALA A 135 3.22 -25.16 0.71
N ILE A 136 3.07 -24.08 1.49
CA ILE A 136 4.14 -23.44 2.27
C ILE A 136 3.94 -23.72 3.75
N ASN A 137 5.03 -24.04 4.45
CA ASN A 137 5.04 -24.03 5.90
C ASN A 137 5.24 -22.60 6.42
N TRP A 138 4.14 -21.91 6.72
CA TRP A 138 4.15 -20.51 7.16
C TRP A 138 4.95 -20.27 8.44
N GLY A 139 5.03 -21.26 9.32
CA GLY A 139 5.80 -21.19 10.57
C GLY A 139 7.27 -21.58 10.44
N GLU A 140 7.72 -21.99 9.25
CA GLU A 140 9.13 -22.35 9.01
C GLU A 140 10.03 -21.16 9.26
N ILE A 141 11.04 -21.32 10.12
CA ILE A 141 12.12 -20.34 10.28
C ILE A 141 13.01 -20.41 9.04
N ILE A 142 12.98 -19.36 8.24
CA ILE A 142 13.72 -19.22 6.98
C ILE A 142 14.99 -18.38 7.11
N GLY A 143 15.26 -17.83 8.29
CA GLY A 143 16.46 -17.08 8.61
C GLY A 143 16.36 -16.33 9.93
N GLU A 144 17.32 -15.45 10.17
CA GLU A 144 17.37 -14.55 11.33
C GLU A 144 17.81 -13.16 10.86
N THR A 145 17.40 -12.12 11.59
CA THR A 145 17.91 -10.77 11.37
C THR A 145 18.31 -10.09 12.67
N LYS A 146 19.49 -9.44 12.66
CA LYS A 146 20.00 -8.62 13.76
C LYS A 146 19.49 -7.17 13.71
N THR A 147 18.88 -6.79 12.59
CA THR A 147 18.25 -5.47 12.42
C THR A 147 16.79 -5.60 12.07
N PRO A 148 15.94 -4.61 12.35
CA PRO A 148 14.52 -4.73 12.05
C PRO A 148 14.26 -4.88 10.54
N MET A 149 13.28 -5.72 10.19
CA MET A 149 12.65 -5.66 8.87
C MET A 149 11.73 -4.44 8.89
N THR A 150 12.10 -3.39 8.14
CA THR A 150 11.28 -2.18 8.08
C THR A 150 9.95 -2.47 7.40
N GLY A 151 8.96 -1.64 7.73
CA GLY A 151 7.59 -1.82 7.29
C GLY A 151 6.66 -0.87 8.03
N TYR A 152 5.38 -1.21 8.02
CA TYR A 152 4.31 -0.47 8.64
C TYR A 152 4.32 -0.68 10.14
N VAL A 153 4.26 0.42 10.90
CA VAL A 153 4.13 0.42 12.36
C VAL A 153 2.78 1.04 12.68
N ALA A 154 1.91 0.28 13.35
CA ALA A 154 0.56 0.72 13.67
C ALA A 154 -0.18 1.26 12.42
N GLY A 155 -0.15 0.49 11.33
CA GLY A 155 -0.82 0.83 10.07
C GLY A 155 -0.20 1.98 9.27
N LEU A 156 0.89 2.61 9.74
CA LEU A 156 1.54 3.73 9.05
C LEU A 156 2.88 3.30 8.42
N PRO A 157 3.17 3.69 7.16
CA PRO A 157 4.40 3.31 6.48
C PRO A 157 5.61 4.03 7.08
N VAL A 158 6.72 3.31 7.25
CA VAL A 158 8.02 3.91 7.58
C VAL A 158 8.73 4.31 6.28
N SER A 159 8.58 5.58 5.88
CA SER A 159 9.10 6.13 4.61
C SER A 159 10.56 6.58 4.70
N ARG A 160 11.50 5.65 4.93
CA ARG A 160 12.95 5.94 4.95
C ARG A 160 13.76 4.76 4.42
N SER A 161 14.90 5.07 3.82
CA SER A 161 15.87 4.05 3.40
C SER A 161 16.34 3.27 4.64
N SER A 162 16.50 1.96 4.49
CA SER A 162 16.87 1.07 5.58
C SER A 162 17.86 0.02 5.10
N CYS A 163 18.56 -0.58 6.06
CA CYS A 163 19.42 -1.73 5.80
C CYS A 163 18.60 -2.92 5.27
N TRP A 164 17.43 -3.18 5.83
CA TRP A 164 16.51 -4.17 5.28
C TRP A 164 16.21 -3.93 3.80
N GLY A 165 15.87 -2.68 3.44
CA GLY A 165 15.66 -2.29 2.06
C GLY A 165 16.88 -2.47 1.16
N TYR A 166 18.10 -2.42 1.70
CA TYR A 166 19.33 -2.71 0.95
C TYR A 166 19.47 -4.20 0.64
N HIS A 167 19.17 -5.07 1.61
CA HIS A 167 19.13 -6.51 1.38
C HIS A 167 18.06 -6.88 0.36
N VAL A 168 16.87 -6.29 0.46
CA VAL A 168 15.77 -6.50 -0.48
C VAL A 168 16.14 -6.07 -1.91
N ALA A 169 16.71 -4.86 -2.06
CA ALA A 169 17.22 -4.39 -3.35
C ALA A 169 18.33 -5.30 -3.89
N THR A 170 19.18 -5.84 -3.01
CA THR A 170 20.27 -6.76 -3.37
C THR A 170 19.75 -8.11 -3.84
N ALA A 171 18.79 -8.70 -3.12
CA ALA A 171 18.18 -9.98 -3.46
C ALA A 171 17.50 -9.88 -4.84
N ALA A 172 16.66 -8.87 -5.04
CA ALA A 172 15.99 -8.63 -6.32
C ALA A 172 17.01 -8.44 -7.47
N ARG A 173 18.07 -7.66 -7.23
CA ARG A 173 19.15 -7.44 -8.20
C ARG A 173 19.86 -8.73 -8.60
N ARG A 174 20.26 -9.54 -7.62
CA ARG A 174 20.98 -10.81 -7.85
C ARG A 174 20.09 -11.81 -8.57
N ALA A 175 18.83 -11.94 -8.15
CA ALA A 175 17.88 -12.90 -8.72
C ALA A 175 17.70 -12.74 -10.24
N VAL A 176 17.83 -11.53 -10.77
CA VAL A 176 17.64 -11.24 -12.22
C VAL A 176 18.92 -10.80 -12.92
N ASN A 177 20.09 -10.97 -12.29
CA ASN A 177 21.39 -10.52 -12.80
C ASN A 177 21.36 -9.06 -13.30
N ALA A 178 20.85 -8.16 -12.45
CA ALA A 178 20.80 -6.74 -12.73
C ALA A 178 22.04 -6.00 -12.23
N SER A 179 22.35 -4.89 -12.89
CA SER A 179 23.46 -4.01 -12.51
C SER A 179 23.10 -3.12 -11.32
N LEU A 180 21.82 -2.78 -11.18
CA LEU A 180 21.26 -1.96 -10.10
C LEU A 180 19.96 -2.59 -9.57
N GLY A 181 19.78 -2.61 -8.26
CA GLY A 181 18.52 -2.92 -7.59
C GLY A 181 17.94 -1.66 -6.96
N ILE A 182 16.63 -1.47 -7.09
CA ILE A 182 15.88 -0.39 -6.43
C ILE A 182 14.80 -1.00 -5.56
N HIS A 183 14.74 -0.56 -4.31
CA HIS A 183 13.65 -0.86 -3.39
C HIS A 183 13.06 0.43 -2.82
N ILE A 184 11.79 0.40 -2.45
CA ILE A 184 11.06 1.53 -1.88
C ILE A 184 10.36 1.04 -0.63
N SER A 185 10.65 1.65 0.52
CA SER A 185 10.12 1.18 1.81
C SER A 185 8.59 1.24 1.90
N ASN A 186 7.94 2.12 1.12
CA ASN A 186 6.48 2.19 1.06
C ASN A 186 5.82 0.97 0.38
N PHE A 187 6.59 0.06 -0.22
CA PHE A 187 6.09 -1.21 -0.74
C PHE A 187 6.29 -2.40 0.23
N GLU A 188 6.89 -2.14 1.39
CA GLU A 188 6.97 -3.09 2.49
C GLU A 188 5.60 -3.17 3.20
N GLY A 189 5.33 -4.32 3.81
CA GLY A 189 4.16 -4.59 4.63
C GLY A 189 4.49 -4.40 6.10
N VAL A 190 4.20 -5.37 6.95
CA VAL A 190 4.31 -5.25 8.42
C VAL A 190 5.76 -5.17 8.89
N TYR A 191 6.03 -4.26 9.84
CA TYR A 191 7.31 -4.19 10.54
C TYR A 191 7.57 -5.46 11.36
N LYS A 192 8.82 -5.92 11.37
CA LYS A 192 9.26 -6.98 12.26
C LYS A 192 10.53 -6.62 13.01
N ALA A 193 10.50 -6.87 14.32
CA ALA A 193 11.65 -6.69 15.21
C ALA A 193 12.76 -7.72 14.92
N PRO A 194 14.02 -7.44 15.34
CA PRO A 194 15.13 -8.40 15.24
C PRO A 194 14.80 -9.76 15.87
N GLY A 195 15.35 -10.82 15.29
CA GLY A 195 15.14 -12.20 15.74
C GLY A 195 14.91 -13.19 14.57
N PRO A 196 14.41 -14.40 14.87
CA PRO A 196 14.06 -15.39 13.87
C PRO A 196 13.01 -14.88 12.89
N ILE A 197 13.17 -15.21 11.61
CA ILE A 197 12.25 -14.85 10.52
C ILE A 197 11.51 -16.11 10.08
N THR A 198 10.19 -16.11 10.21
CA THR A 198 9.33 -17.14 9.63
C THR A 198 8.94 -16.81 8.19
N TYR A 199 8.42 -17.79 7.44
CA TYR A 199 7.85 -17.51 6.13
C TYR A 199 6.66 -16.53 6.23
N ALA A 200 5.81 -16.66 7.26
CA ALA A 200 4.71 -15.74 7.52
C ALA A 200 5.21 -14.30 7.71
N ASP A 201 6.29 -14.10 8.48
CA ASP A 201 6.89 -12.78 8.68
C ASP A 201 7.34 -12.13 7.36
N LEU A 202 7.93 -12.92 6.46
CA LEU A 202 8.35 -12.44 5.14
C LEU A 202 7.14 -12.11 4.27
N ALA A 203 6.11 -12.95 4.28
CA ALA A 203 4.88 -12.72 3.55
C ALA A 203 4.15 -11.47 4.05
N ASP A 204 4.06 -11.27 5.35
CA ASP A 204 3.49 -10.06 5.95
C ASP A 204 4.31 -8.81 5.63
N ASN A 205 5.63 -8.94 5.42
CA ASN A 205 6.49 -7.84 4.96
C ASN A 205 6.40 -7.59 3.44
N PHE A 206 5.91 -8.53 2.64
CA PHE A 206 5.62 -8.35 1.21
C PHE A 206 4.23 -8.89 0.84
N PRO A 207 3.14 -8.36 1.43
CA PRO A 207 1.84 -9.04 1.47
C PRO A 207 1.06 -8.91 0.15
N HIS A 208 1.53 -8.06 -0.75
CA HIS A 208 0.76 -7.70 -1.92
C HIS A 208 1.04 -8.64 -3.09
N VAL A 209 -0.06 -8.98 -3.77
CA VAL A 209 -0.11 -9.93 -4.88
C VAL A 209 -1.03 -9.37 -5.95
N ARG A 210 -0.82 -9.71 -7.24
CA ARG A 210 -1.72 -9.27 -8.32
C ARG A 210 -2.86 -10.25 -8.53
N LYS A 211 -2.58 -11.53 -8.34
CA LYS A 211 -3.53 -12.63 -8.45
C LYS A 211 -3.36 -13.54 -7.26
N TYR A 212 -4.45 -14.18 -6.85
CA TYR A 212 -4.39 -15.20 -5.83
C TYR A 212 -3.46 -16.33 -6.30
N GLY A 213 -2.47 -16.67 -5.47
CA GLY A 213 -1.40 -17.62 -5.79
C GLY A 213 -0.04 -17.00 -6.13
N ASP A 214 0.03 -15.70 -6.45
CA ASP A 214 1.33 -15.02 -6.58
C ASP A 214 2.05 -15.02 -5.21
N GLN A 215 3.39 -15.09 -5.23
CA GLN A 215 4.21 -15.16 -4.02
C GLN A 215 4.88 -13.81 -3.70
N GLY A 216 4.03 -12.79 -3.52
CA GLY A 216 4.43 -11.39 -3.30
C GLY A 216 4.59 -10.60 -4.60
N TRP A 217 5.35 -9.51 -4.54
CA TRP A 217 5.63 -8.68 -5.70
C TRP A 217 6.44 -9.43 -6.76
N GLU A 218 6.13 -9.18 -8.03
CA GLU A 218 7.00 -9.64 -9.11
C GLU A 218 8.20 -8.69 -9.26
N ILE A 219 9.38 -9.22 -9.50
CA ILE A 219 10.55 -8.41 -9.86
C ILE A 219 10.42 -8.02 -11.32
N ALA A 220 10.38 -6.72 -11.58
CA ALA A 220 10.44 -6.17 -12.93
C ALA A 220 11.85 -5.68 -13.25
N THR A 221 12.15 -5.62 -14.54
CA THR A 221 13.41 -5.05 -15.04
C THR A 221 13.19 -4.05 -16.16
N VAL A 222 14.11 -3.09 -16.26
CA VAL A 222 14.21 -2.18 -17.41
C VAL A 222 15.68 -1.98 -17.76
N PHE A 223 15.96 -1.78 -19.06
CA PHE A 223 17.28 -1.34 -19.51
C PHE A 223 17.28 0.18 -19.68
N MET A 224 18.28 0.85 -19.13
CA MET A 224 18.38 2.31 -19.18
C MET A 224 19.83 2.73 -19.37
N SER A 225 20.08 3.70 -20.27
CA SER A 225 21.40 4.32 -20.37
C SER A 225 21.73 5.12 -19.11
N GLY A 226 23.00 5.23 -18.74
CA GLY A 226 23.43 6.02 -17.59
C GLY A 226 22.92 7.47 -17.64
N TYR A 227 22.89 8.06 -18.84
CA TYR A 227 22.35 9.40 -19.09
C TYR A 227 20.88 9.55 -18.65
N LYS A 228 20.05 8.53 -18.91
CA LYS A 228 18.64 8.51 -18.45
C LYS A 228 18.53 8.08 -16.98
N LEU A 229 19.41 7.21 -16.52
CA LEU A 229 19.35 6.64 -15.17
C LEU A 229 19.64 7.67 -14.09
N LYS A 230 20.71 8.47 -14.22
CA LYS A 230 21.06 9.51 -13.24
C LYS A 230 19.89 10.46 -12.88
N PRO A 231 19.22 11.12 -13.84
CA PRO A 231 18.10 12.00 -13.51
C PRO A 231 16.90 11.22 -12.94
N PHE A 232 16.68 9.96 -13.34
CA PHE A 232 15.65 9.12 -12.74
C PHE A 232 15.94 8.79 -11.27
N LEU A 233 17.17 8.39 -10.94
CA LEU A 233 17.59 8.12 -9.55
C LEU A 233 17.50 9.37 -8.67
N MET A 234 17.89 10.53 -9.21
CA MET A 234 17.77 11.80 -8.49
C MET A 234 16.30 12.17 -8.26
N TRP A 235 15.45 12.00 -9.27
CA TRP A 235 14.02 12.28 -9.17
C TRP A 235 13.33 11.40 -8.13
N ILE A 236 13.58 10.08 -8.16
CA ILE A 236 12.89 9.16 -7.25
C ILE A 236 13.38 9.33 -5.81
N SER A 237 14.68 9.60 -5.60
CA SER A 237 15.25 9.86 -4.27
C SER A 237 14.67 11.10 -3.60
N ARG A 238 14.27 12.12 -4.37
CA ARG A 238 13.70 13.38 -3.85
C ARG A 238 12.25 13.27 -3.39
N ARG A 239 11.61 12.11 -3.55
CA ARG A 239 10.18 11.91 -3.24
C ARG A 239 9.89 11.57 -1.78
N GLY A 240 10.92 11.30 -0.97
CA GLY A 240 10.74 10.94 0.44
C GLY A 240 10.12 9.56 0.67
N TYR A 241 10.13 8.66 -0.32
CA TYR A 241 9.54 7.30 -0.20
C TYR A 241 10.49 6.25 0.40
N GLY A 242 11.61 6.64 0.98
CA GLY A 242 12.61 5.70 1.48
C GLY A 242 13.19 4.79 0.40
N VAL A 243 13.79 5.38 -0.63
CA VAL A 243 14.38 4.61 -1.74
C VAL A 243 15.74 4.07 -1.33
N THR A 244 15.96 2.78 -1.56
CA THR A 244 17.26 2.13 -1.35
C THR A 244 17.80 1.57 -2.67
N PHE A 245 19.10 1.67 -2.85
CA PHE A 245 19.82 1.19 -4.03
C PHE A 245 20.82 0.10 -3.65
N SER A 246 20.97 -0.91 -4.51
CA SER A 246 22.02 -1.93 -4.41
C SER A 246 22.76 -2.09 -5.74
N GLY A 247 24.06 -2.37 -5.69
CA GLY A 247 24.93 -2.48 -6.86
C GLY A 247 25.68 -1.18 -7.13
N MET A 248 25.69 -0.72 -8.38
CA MET A 248 26.44 0.49 -8.74
C MET A 248 25.84 1.77 -8.13
N GLY A 249 26.68 2.56 -7.49
CA GLY A 249 26.34 3.88 -6.98
C GLY A 249 26.24 4.94 -8.09
N TYR A 250 25.59 6.05 -7.79
CA TYR A 250 25.37 7.18 -8.73
C TYR A 250 26.66 7.66 -9.43
N LYS A 251 27.78 7.74 -8.69
CA LYS A 251 29.07 8.20 -9.22
C LYS A 251 29.76 7.19 -10.14
N GLN A 252 29.36 5.92 -10.10
CA GLN A 252 29.93 4.84 -10.91
C GLN A 252 29.22 4.67 -12.25
N LEU A 253 28.12 5.40 -12.49
CA LEU A 253 27.36 5.32 -13.73
C LEU A 253 28.05 6.09 -14.86
N ASP A 254 28.39 5.39 -15.94
CA ASP A 254 28.81 5.94 -17.22
C ASP A 254 27.57 6.29 -18.06
N ASP A 255 27.52 7.51 -18.58
CA ASP A 255 26.39 8.01 -19.36
C ASP A 255 26.16 7.23 -20.66
N LYS A 256 27.23 6.64 -21.22
CA LYS A 256 27.20 5.87 -22.48
C LYS A 256 26.83 4.41 -22.28
N ALA A 257 27.02 3.87 -21.07
CA ALA A 257 26.70 2.48 -20.76
C ALA A 257 25.18 2.29 -20.56
N THR A 258 24.71 1.06 -20.79
CA THR A 258 23.33 0.64 -20.54
C THR A 258 23.29 -0.33 -19.36
N TYR A 259 22.34 -0.11 -18.45
CA TYR A 259 22.23 -0.83 -17.20
C TYR A 259 20.89 -1.56 -17.11
N ARG A 260 20.94 -2.81 -16.66
CA ARG A 260 19.74 -3.56 -16.28
C ARG A 260 19.39 -3.20 -14.84
N ILE A 261 18.18 -2.72 -14.62
CA ILE A 261 17.71 -2.27 -13.30
C ILE A 261 16.61 -3.22 -12.85
N ALA A 262 16.71 -3.75 -11.64
CA ALA A 262 15.69 -4.56 -10.97
C ALA A 262 14.92 -3.73 -9.94
N PHE A 263 13.60 -3.90 -9.88
CA PHE A 263 12.73 -3.18 -8.94
C PHE A 263 11.39 -3.91 -8.77
N PRO A 264 10.62 -3.63 -7.70
CA PRO A 264 9.30 -4.22 -7.53
C PRO A 264 8.37 -3.72 -8.65
N ALA A 265 7.65 -4.63 -9.30
CA ALA A 265 6.80 -4.37 -10.46
C ALA A 265 5.75 -3.24 -10.24
N GLU A 266 5.47 -2.92 -9.00
CA GLU A 266 4.55 -1.91 -8.49
C GLU A 266 5.08 -0.51 -8.68
N LEU A 267 6.41 -0.34 -8.66
CA LEU A 267 7.02 0.93 -9.03
C LEU A 267 6.64 1.29 -10.46
N ALA A 268 6.64 0.32 -11.38
CA ALA A 268 6.19 0.57 -12.75
C ALA A 268 4.71 0.93 -12.81
N LEU A 269 3.87 0.29 -12.00
CA LEU A 269 2.45 0.63 -11.93
C LEU A 269 2.25 2.06 -11.41
N ALA A 270 2.87 2.39 -10.27
CA ALA A 270 2.81 3.71 -9.65
C ALA A 270 3.31 4.82 -10.59
N ILE A 271 4.39 4.57 -11.35
CA ILE A 271 4.85 5.51 -12.38
C ILE A 271 3.81 5.66 -13.49
N LYS A 272 3.22 4.56 -13.98
CA LYS A 272 2.20 4.63 -15.05
C LYS A 272 0.96 5.39 -14.62
N THR A 273 0.49 5.22 -13.40
CA THR A 273 -0.76 5.79 -12.90
C THR A 273 -0.56 7.21 -12.37
N SER A 274 0.40 7.41 -11.47
CA SER A 274 0.57 8.66 -10.73
C SER A 274 1.55 9.64 -11.38
N PHE A 275 2.46 9.16 -12.25
CA PHE A 275 3.52 9.99 -12.84
C PHE A 275 3.62 9.81 -14.37
N PRO A 276 2.56 10.15 -15.13
CA PRO A 276 2.51 9.89 -16.57
C PRO A 276 3.68 10.47 -17.36
N ALA A 277 4.22 11.62 -16.95
CA ALA A 277 5.41 12.25 -17.56
C ALA A 277 6.69 11.39 -17.46
N TYR A 278 6.73 10.42 -16.54
CA TYR A 278 7.87 9.54 -16.29
C TYR A 278 7.71 8.16 -16.91
N ARG A 279 6.60 7.88 -17.63
CA ARG A 279 6.39 6.61 -18.35
C ARG A 279 7.52 6.27 -19.32
N LYS A 280 8.21 7.27 -19.87
CA LYS A 280 9.37 7.09 -20.76
C LYS A 280 10.52 6.30 -20.12
N TYR A 281 10.64 6.33 -18.79
CA TYR A 281 11.65 5.56 -18.06
C TYR A 281 11.30 4.07 -17.92
N LEU A 282 10.10 3.66 -18.34
CA LEU A 282 9.64 2.26 -18.36
C LEU A 282 9.67 1.65 -19.78
N GLN A 283 10.30 2.33 -20.75
CA GLN A 283 10.49 1.76 -22.08
C GLN A 283 11.35 0.49 -21.98
N GLY A 284 10.82 -0.63 -22.49
CA GLY A 284 11.48 -1.94 -22.38
C GLY A 284 11.27 -2.64 -21.03
N LEU A 285 10.26 -2.23 -20.25
CA LEU A 285 9.83 -2.93 -19.03
C LEU A 285 9.57 -4.42 -19.30
N LYS A 286 10.20 -5.29 -18.52
CA LYS A 286 9.98 -6.74 -18.52
C LYS A 286 9.61 -7.24 -17.12
N TYR A 287 8.53 -8.00 -17.06
CA TYR A 287 8.11 -8.81 -15.92
C TYR A 287 8.90 -10.13 -15.98
N THR A 288 9.58 -10.52 -14.90
CA THR A 288 10.59 -11.60 -14.94
C THR A 288 10.07 -12.98 -14.56
N GLY A 289 8.84 -13.07 -14.04
CA GLY A 289 8.28 -14.28 -13.43
C GLY A 289 8.90 -14.65 -12.09
N LYS A 290 9.87 -13.86 -11.58
CA LYS A 290 10.47 -14.07 -10.25
C LYS A 290 9.75 -13.21 -9.22
N PHE A 291 9.35 -13.84 -8.12
CA PHE A 291 8.59 -13.19 -7.05
C PHE A 291 9.43 -12.98 -5.80
N TYR A 292 9.06 -11.96 -5.02
CA TYR A 292 9.81 -11.55 -3.83
C TYR A 292 9.90 -12.64 -2.77
N TRP A 293 8.84 -13.39 -2.45
CA TRP A 293 8.93 -14.39 -1.39
C TRP A 293 9.97 -15.47 -1.67
N PRO A 294 9.92 -16.24 -2.79
CA PRO A 294 10.93 -17.26 -3.04
C PRO A 294 12.35 -16.68 -3.16
N VAL A 295 12.51 -15.53 -3.81
CA VAL A 295 13.82 -14.85 -3.94
C VAL A 295 14.38 -14.45 -2.59
N MET A 296 13.55 -13.91 -1.70
CA MET A 296 13.98 -13.52 -0.37
C MET A 296 14.22 -14.73 0.54
N VAL A 297 13.47 -15.81 0.41
CA VAL A 297 13.74 -17.07 1.14
C VAL A 297 15.13 -17.61 0.80
N GLU A 298 15.47 -17.71 -0.49
CA GLU A 298 16.82 -18.13 -0.92
C GLU A 298 17.89 -17.17 -0.38
N TYR A 299 17.66 -15.87 -0.51
CA TYR A 299 18.59 -14.85 -0.03
C TYR A 299 18.81 -14.92 1.50
N LEU A 300 17.75 -15.11 2.29
CA LEU A 300 17.82 -15.23 3.74
C LEU A 300 18.59 -16.47 4.17
N LYS A 301 18.38 -17.62 3.50
CA LYS A 301 19.15 -18.85 3.79
C LYS A 301 20.66 -18.65 3.59
N GLU A 302 21.06 -17.86 2.60
CA GLU A 302 22.48 -17.57 2.32
C GLU A 302 23.09 -16.48 3.23
N HIS A 303 22.29 -15.55 3.75
CA HIS A 303 22.78 -14.33 4.41
C HIS A 303 22.32 -14.19 5.86
N SER A 304 21.72 -15.23 6.43
CA SER A 304 21.34 -15.26 7.84
C SER A 304 22.58 -15.38 8.75
N PRO A 305 22.69 -14.59 9.83
CA PRO A 305 21.76 -13.54 10.23
C PRO A 305 21.98 -12.26 9.41
N ILE A 306 20.88 -11.69 8.92
CA ILE A 306 20.87 -10.39 8.21
C ILE A 306 21.45 -9.31 9.13
N ASN A 307 22.40 -8.55 8.60
CA ASN A 307 23.12 -7.51 9.33
C ASN A 307 23.68 -6.44 8.38
N CYS A 308 23.99 -5.27 8.92
CA CYS A 308 24.29 -4.05 8.16
C CYS A 308 25.74 -3.61 8.27
N LYS A 309 26.67 -4.55 8.52
CA LYS A 309 28.09 -4.24 8.64
C LYS A 309 28.68 -3.73 7.33
#